data_AF-A0A1Y3SY93-F1
#
_entry.id   AF-A0A1Y3SY93-F1
#
_cell.length_a   1.000
_cell.length_b   1.000
_cell.length_c   1.000
_cell.angle_alpha   90.00
_cell.angle_beta   90.00
_cell.angle_gamma   90.00
#
_symmetry.space_group_name_H-M   'P 1'
#
loop_
_entity.id
_entity.type
_entity.pdbx_description
1 polymer ?
#
loop_
_entity_poly.entity_id
_entity_poly.type
_entity_poly.pdbx_seq_one_letter_code
_entity_poly.pdbx_strand_id
1 'polypeptide(L)'
;MISYEQIEEFICQYPVYQYAFFSPEDIEFSERVRWICQNECERYDTTWACPPAVGTVEECREKCLTYKECFLFSTIASVSDVINLEETLATRGEHEEITASIEKFIRSQGTECIALSTESCDICEHCAYPEGPCRFPEKMHPCLESHGIIVSELADRYSMDFTLSPTEILWFSLIFMK
;
A
#
# COMPACT_ATOMS: atom_id res chain seq x y z
N MET A 1 -7.73 20.89 -2.61
CA MET A 1 -8.05 19.49 -2.35
C MET A 1 -8.52 18.93 -3.68
N ILE A 2 -7.82 17.95 -4.20
CA ILE A 2 -8.20 17.20 -5.40
C ILE A 2 -9.61 16.62 -5.22
N SER A 3 -10.42 16.58 -6.28
CA SER A 3 -11.74 15.92 -6.23
C SER A 3 -11.66 14.46 -6.67
N TYR A 4 -12.68 13.67 -6.32
CA TYR A 4 -12.81 12.28 -6.77
C TYR A 4 -12.79 12.17 -8.28
N GLU A 5 -13.50 13.05 -9.00
CA GLU A 5 -13.55 13.02 -10.45
C GLU A 5 -12.17 13.22 -11.09
N GLN A 6 -11.32 14.06 -10.49
CA GLN A 6 -9.95 14.27 -10.98
C GLN A 6 -9.08 13.02 -10.78
N ILE A 7 -9.25 12.31 -9.66
CA ILE A 7 -8.54 11.05 -9.41
C ILE A 7 -9.05 9.99 -10.39
N GLU A 8 -10.37 9.85 -10.53
CA GLU A 8 -11.03 8.92 -11.44
C GLU A 8 -10.58 9.12 -12.90
N GLU A 9 -10.58 10.36 -13.39
CA GLU A 9 -10.09 10.69 -14.73
C GLU A 9 -8.61 10.32 -14.90
N PHE A 10 -7.78 10.56 -13.87
CA PHE A 10 -6.36 10.25 -13.94
C PHE A 10 -6.10 8.74 -13.91
N ILE A 11 -6.83 7.96 -13.11
CA ILE A 11 -6.59 6.52 -13.00
C ILE A 11 -7.06 5.74 -14.23
N CYS A 12 -7.93 6.31 -15.09
CA CYS A 12 -8.37 5.68 -16.34
C CYS A 12 -7.23 5.34 -17.32
N GLN A 13 -6.04 5.92 -17.15
CA GLN A 13 -4.86 5.61 -17.97
C GLN A 13 -4.06 4.38 -17.47
N TYR A 14 -4.43 3.83 -16.31
CA TYR A 14 -3.76 2.70 -15.66
C TYR A 14 -4.68 1.47 -15.57
N PRO A 15 -4.13 0.25 -15.42
CA PRO A 15 -4.91 -0.98 -15.22
C PRO A 15 -5.47 -1.08 -13.79
N VAL A 16 -6.13 -0.03 -13.30
CA VAL A 16 -6.87 -0.06 -12.04
C VAL A 16 -8.15 -0.87 -12.25
N TYR A 17 -8.28 -1.96 -11.49
CA TYR A 17 -9.39 -2.89 -11.58
C TYR A 17 -10.62 -2.38 -10.82
N GLN A 18 -10.39 -1.86 -9.61
CA GLN A 18 -11.42 -1.39 -8.69
C GLN A 18 -10.80 -0.40 -7.71
N TYR A 19 -11.65 0.44 -7.11
CA TYR A 19 -11.25 1.40 -6.10
C TYR A 19 -12.41 1.76 -5.17
N ALA A 20 -12.08 2.33 -4.02
CA ALA A 20 -13.02 2.86 -3.05
C ALA A 20 -12.46 4.12 -2.39
N PHE A 21 -13.36 5.06 -2.08
CA PHE A 21 -13.07 6.23 -1.26
C PHE A 21 -13.79 6.11 0.08
N PHE A 22 -13.10 6.42 1.17
CA PHE A 22 -13.66 6.31 2.52
C PHE A 22 -12.92 7.14 3.56
N SER A 23 -13.47 7.21 4.78
CA SER A 23 -12.84 7.93 5.90
C SER A 23 -11.72 7.10 6.52
N PRO A 24 -10.57 7.68 6.89
CA PRO A 24 -9.56 6.99 7.71
C PRO A 24 -10.11 6.40 9.02
N GLU A 25 -11.21 6.94 9.55
CA GLU A 25 -11.89 6.40 10.74
C GLU A 25 -12.53 5.02 10.50
N ASP A 26 -12.76 4.63 9.25
CA ASP A 26 -13.31 3.33 8.91
C ASP A 26 -12.24 2.22 8.98
N ILE A 27 -10.95 2.57 9.07
CA ILE A 27 -9.86 1.58 9.09
C ILE A 27 -9.72 0.97 10.48
N GLU A 28 -9.71 -0.36 10.54
CA GLU A 28 -9.32 -1.10 11.74
C GLU A 28 -7.80 -1.27 11.77
N PHE A 29 -7.19 -0.81 12.87
CA PHE A 29 -5.75 -0.95 13.12
C PHE A 29 -5.52 -2.04 14.16
N SER A 30 -4.86 -3.13 13.75
CA SER A 30 -4.78 -4.37 14.53
C SER A 30 -3.34 -4.71 14.94
N GLU A 31 -3.12 -4.79 16.24
CA GLU A 31 -1.87 -5.32 16.83
C GLU A 31 -1.61 -6.78 16.46
N ARG A 32 -2.64 -7.52 16.05
CA ARG A 32 -2.50 -8.91 15.59
C ARG A 32 -1.59 -9.00 14.37
N VAL A 33 -1.75 -8.08 13.41
CA VAL A 33 -0.91 -8.04 12.21
C VAL A 33 0.53 -7.72 12.59
N ARG A 34 0.71 -6.81 13.56
CA ARG A 34 2.04 -6.48 14.07
C ARG A 34 2.74 -7.68 14.70
N TRP A 35 2.00 -8.52 15.42
CA TRP A 35 2.53 -9.77 15.95
C TRP A 35 2.99 -10.72 14.83
N ILE A 36 2.21 -10.84 13.75
CA ILE A 36 2.59 -11.65 12.57
C ILE A 36 3.87 -11.09 11.93
N CYS A 37 3.96 -9.77 11.74
CA CYS A 37 5.20 -9.15 11.26
C CYS A 37 6.39 -9.56 12.14
N GLN A 38 6.29 -9.41 13.45
CA GLN A 38 7.39 -9.67 14.39
C GLN A 38 7.83 -11.15 14.47
N ASN A 39 6.91 -12.09 14.30
CA ASN A 39 7.16 -13.50 14.62
C ASN A 39 7.21 -14.40 13.37
N GLU A 40 6.57 -13.99 12.28
CA GLU A 40 6.37 -14.85 11.09
C GLU A 40 6.86 -14.21 9.78
N CYS A 41 7.11 -12.89 9.73
CA CYS A 41 7.54 -12.22 8.52
C CYS A 41 9.07 -12.05 8.46
N GLU A 42 9.70 -12.61 7.42
CA GLU A 42 11.14 -12.50 7.19
C GLU A 42 11.62 -11.06 6.90
N ARG A 43 10.69 -10.13 6.61
CA ARG A 43 11.01 -8.73 6.31
C ARG A 43 10.99 -7.84 7.56
N TYR A 44 10.60 -8.37 8.72
CA TYR A 44 10.68 -7.64 9.98
C TYR A 44 12.11 -7.23 10.31
N ASP A 45 12.28 -5.97 10.72
CA ASP A 45 13.59 -5.38 11.06
C ASP A 45 14.62 -5.40 9.93
N THR A 46 14.15 -5.39 8.67
CA THR A 46 15.04 -5.40 7.49
C THR A 46 14.92 -4.17 6.59
N THR A 47 13.82 -3.42 6.65
CA THR A 47 13.57 -2.28 5.75
C THR A 47 12.92 -1.10 6.45
N TRP A 48 13.07 0.10 5.87
CA TRP A 48 12.34 1.30 6.29
C TRP A 48 10.82 1.23 6.08
N ALA A 49 10.34 0.29 5.26
CA ALA A 49 8.91 0.07 4.97
C ALA A 49 8.23 -0.88 5.97
N CYS A 50 9.01 -1.49 6.87
CA CYS A 50 8.53 -2.52 7.80
C CYS A 50 8.78 -2.12 9.26
N PRO A 51 8.09 -2.76 10.22
CA PRO A 51 8.40 -2.61 11.64
C PRO A 51 9.82 -3.07 11.97
N PRO A 52 10.49 -2.47 12.96
CA PRO A 52 10.03 -1.37 13.82
C PRO A 52 10.18 0.03 13.19
N ALA A 53 10.75 0.14 11.98
CA ALA A 53 11.11 1.42 11.36
C ALA A 53 9.91 2.37 11.14
N VAL A 54 8.73 1.82 10.86
CA VAL A 54 7.49 2.61 10.63
C VAL A 54 6.87 3.18 11.92
N GLY A 55 7.32 2.73 13.10
CA GLY A 55 6.74 3.06 14.41
C GLY A 55 5.79 1.99 14.94
N THR A 56 5.13 2.27 16.06
CA THR A 56 4.10 1.39 16.67
C THR A 56 2.78 1.44 15.88
N VAL A 57 1.88 0.49 16.11
CA VAL A 57 0.55 0.52 15.46
C VAL A 57 -0.23 1.77 15.86
N GLU A 58 -0.15 2.19 17.14
CA GLU A 58 -0.81 3.43 17.58
C GLU A 58 -0.21 4.67 16.90
N GLU A 59 1.11 4.76 16.77
CA GLU A 59 1.75 5.88 16.05
C GLU A 59 1.35 5.90 14.57
N CYS A 60 1.25 4.74 13.92
CA CYS A 60 0.74 4.61 12.56
C CYS A 60 -0.71 5.07 12.47
N ARG A 61 -1.57 4.62 13.39
CA ARG A 61 -2.97 5.00 13.48
C ARG A 61 -3.14 6.51 13.66
N GLU A 62 -2.47 7.10 14.63
CA GLU A 62 -2.52 8.55 14.88
C GLU A 62 -2.12 9.35 13.65
N LYS A 63 -1.05 8.95 12.95
CA LYS A 63 -0.62 9.58 11.69
C LYS A 63 -1.69 9.48 10.61
N CYS A 64 -2.22 8.27 10.37
CA CYS A 64 -3.26 8.03 9.37
C CYS A 64 -4.53 8.84 9.63
N LEU A 65 -4.93 9.01 10.90
CA LEU A 65 -6.10 9.81 11.30
C LEU A 65 -5.90 11.33 11.17
N THR A 66 -4.68 11.81 10.86
CA THR A 66 -4.48 13.24 10.52
C THR A 66 -4.92 13.60 9.10
N TYR A 67 -5.16 12.60 8.26
CA TYR A 67 -5.72 12.74 6.92
C TYR A 67 -7.25 12.72 6.99
N LYS A 68 -7.91 13.19 5.92
CA LYS A 68 -9.37 13.29 5.89
C LYS A 68 -10.04 12.20 5.07
N GLU A 69 -9.29 11.62 4.14
CA GLU A 69 -9.86 10.77 3.11
C GLU A 69 -8.86 9.71 2.70
N CYS A 70 -9.37 8.53 2.38
CA CYS A 70 -8.62 7.39 1.90
C CYS A 70 -9.05 7.06 0.48
N PHE A 71 -8.09 6.72 -0.36
CA PHE A 71 -8.28 6.13 -1.68
C PHE A 71 -7.60 4.77 -1.72
N LEU A 72 -8.40 3.70 -1.65
CA LEU A 72 -7.94 2.33 -1.86
C LEU A 72 -8.17 1.96 -3.31
N PHE A 73 -7.17 1.39 -3.97
CA PHE A 73 -7.33 0.86 -5.31
C PHE A 73 -6.57 -0.45 -5.46
N SER A 74 -6.99 -1.26 -6.45
CA SER A 74 -6.22 -2.41 -6.88
C SER A 74 -5.91 -2.39 -8.36
N THR A 75 -4.79 -3.00 -8.73
CA THR A 75 -4.44 -3.30 -10.12
C THR A 75 -4.40 -4.81 -10.32
N ILE A 76 -4.69 -5.23 -11.55
CA ILE A 76 -4.66 -6.65 -11.92
C ILE A 76 -3.35 -6.98 -12.65
N ALA A 77 -2.75 -8.12 -12.32
CA ALA A 77 -1.66 -8.70 -13.08
C ALA A 77 -1.95 -10.18 -13.39
N SER A 78 -1.57 -10.62 -14.60
CA SER A 78 -1.72 -12.01 -15.04
C SER A 78 -0.44 -12.78 -14.79
N VAL A 79 -0.58 -13.99 -14.25
CA VAL A 79 0.52 -14.93 -13.95
C VAL A 79 0.12 -16.34 -14.36
N SER A 80 1.08 -17.24 -14.48
CA SER A 80 0.83 -18.64 -14.84
C SER A 80 0.12 -19.41 -13.72
N ASP A 81 0.46 -19.13 -12.46
CA ASP A 81 -0.18 -19.63 -11.25
C ASP A 81 0.12 -18.68 -10.10
N VAL A 82 -0.89 -18.15 -9.41
CA VAL A 82 -0.72 -17.23 -8.27
C VAL A 82 0.06 -17.83 -7.10
N ILE A 83 0.12 -19.16 -7.00
CA ILE A 83 0.92 -19.88 -6.00
C ILE A 83 2.42 -19.76 -6.30
N ASN A 84 2.80 -19.45 -7.54
CA ASN A 84 4.18 -19.16 -7.91
C ASN A 84 4.59 -17.77 -7.39
N LEU A 85 5.11 -17.75 -6.16
CA LEU A 85 5.46 -16.51 -5.46
C LEU A 85 6.48 -15.65 -6.22
N GLU A 86 7.46 -16.26 -6.90
CA GLU A 86 8.48 -15.51 -7.66
C GLU A 86 7.86 -14.75 -8.82
N GLU A 87 7.02 -15.43 -9.61
CA GLU A 87 6.31 -14.82 -10.74
C GLU A 87 5.32 -13.75 -10.26
N THR A 88 4.56 -14.07 -9.21
CA THR A 88 3.66 -13.14 -8.54
C THR A 88 4.41 -11.86 -8.13
N LEU A 89 5.47 -11.97 -7.32
CA LEU A 89 6.25 -10.82 -6.84
C LEU A 89 6.91 -10.02 -7.97
N ALA A 90 7.23 -10.65 -9.10
CA ALA A 90 7.77 -9.95 -10.27
C ALA A 90 6.78 -8.94 -10.86
N THR A 91 5.46 -9.13 -10.66
CA THR A 91 4.42 -8.20 -11.14
C THR A 91 4.21 -6.98 -10.24
N ARG A 92 4.71 -7.02 -9.00
CA ARG A 92 4.57 -5.92 -8.02
C ARG A 92 5.15 -4.60 -8.53
N GLY A 93 6.24 -4.64 -9.30
CA GLY A 93 6.93 -3.44 -9.78
C GLY A 93 6.01 -2.50 -10.56
N GLU A 94 5.15 -3.04 -11.42
CA GLU A 94 4.19 -2.25 -12.19
C GLU A 94 3.16 -1.58 -11.27
N HIS A 95 2.68 -2.28 -10.25
CA HIS A 95 1.76 -1.72 -9.27
C HIS A 95 2.38 -0.56 -8.46
N GLU A 96 3.64 -0.71 -8.05
CA GLU A 96 4.37 0.34 -7.32
C GLU A 96 4.60 1.59 -8.19
N GLU A 97 4.88 1.42 -9.48
CA GLU A 97 5.00 2.53 -10.43
C GLU A 97 3.68 3.28 -10.62
N ILE A 98 2.55 2.56 -10.67
CA ILE A 98 1.21 3.14 -10.72
C ILE A 98 0.93 3.91 -9.42
N THR A 99 1.23 3.31 -8.27
CA THR A 99 1.04 3.93 -6.95
C THR A 99 1.83 5.23 -6.82
N ALA A 100 3.11 5.23 -7.18
CA ALA A 100 3.96 6.41 -7.18
C ALA A 100 3.45 7.49 -8.17
N SER A 101 2.88 7.08 -9.31
CA SER A 101 2.33 8.01 -10.29
C SER A 101 1.05 8.70 -9.80
N ILE A 102 0.14 7.95 -9.17
CA ILE A 102 -1.09 8.47 -8.55
C ILE A 102 -0.74 9.38 -7.38
N GLU A 103 0.18 8.97 -6.49
CA GLU A 103 0.63 9.78 -5.36
C GLU A 103 1.22 11.12 -5.84
N LYS A 104 2.10 11.07 -6.86
CA LYS A 104 2.69 12.27 -7.48
C LYS A 104 1.63 13.17 -8.10
N PHE A 105 0.62 12.60 -8.75
CA PHE A 105 -0.48 13.37 -9.32
C PHE A 105 -1.28 14.09 -8.25
N ILE A 106 -1.69 13.39 -7.18
CA ILE A 106 -2.40 13.99 -6.04
C ILE A 106 -1.59 15.16 -5.44
N ARG A 107 -0.29 14.96 -5.21
CA ARG A 107 0.62 16.02 -4.74
C ARG A 107 0.70 17.20 -5.70
N SER A 108 0.73 16.95 -7.01
CA SER A 108 0.76 18.00 -8.04
C SER A 108 -0.48 18.89 -8.06
N GLN A 109 -1.62 18.38 -7.58
CA GLN A 109 -2.86 19.13 -7.41
C GLN A 109 -2.90 19.93 -6.09
N GLY A 110 -1.82 19.92 -5.31
CA GLY A 110 -1.70 20.64 -4.04
C GLY A 110 -2.38 19.94 -2.85
N THR A 111 -2.66 18.64 -2.95
CA THR A 111 -3.12 17.82 -1.83
C THR A 111 -1.94 17.08 -1.20
N GLU A 112 -1.77 17.23 0.12
CA GLU A 112 -0.80 16.45 0.88
C GLU A 112 -1.32 15.01 1.03
N CYS A 113 -0.48 14.03 0.73
CA CYS A 113 -0.83 12.61 0.82
C CYS A 113 0.37 11.72 1.17
N ILE A 114 0.04 10.52 1.65
CA ILE A 114 0.97 9.38 1.81
C ILE A 114 0.35 8.14 1.18
N ALA A 115 1.18 7.30 0.56
CA ALA A 115 0.77 6.01 0.04
C ALA A 115 1.35 4.86 0.87
N LEU A 116 0.51 3.85 1.12
CA LEU A 116 0.89 2.53 1.60
C LEU A 116 0.64 1.53 0.46
N SER A 117 1.53 0.56 0.27
CA SER A 117 1.36 -0.49 -0.74
C SER A 117 1.25 -1.88 -0.13
N THR A 118 0.92 -2.88 -0.94
CA THR A 118 0.91 -4.28 -0.51
C THR A 118 2.30 -4.85 -0.74
N GLU A 119 2.84 -5.53 0.27
CA GLU A 119 4.21 -6.05 0.37
C GLU A 119 5.30 -5.06 0.81
N SER A 120 6.38 -5.64 1.34
CA SER A 120 7.55 -4.86 1.77
C SER A 120 8.31 -4.23 0.59
N CYS A 121 8.94 -3.08 0.85
CA CYS A 121 9.79 -2.38 -0.12
C CYS A 121 10.94 -3.26 -0.61
N ASP A 122 11.19 -3.26 -1.92
CA ASP A 122 12.22 -4.06 -2.59
C ASP A 122 13.01 -3.27 -3.64
N ILE A 123 13.08 -1.95 -3.47
CA ILE A 123 13.68 -1.02 -4.44
C ILE A 123 15.20 -1.18 -4.52
N CYS A 124 15.85 -1.53 -3.40
CA CYS A 124 17.28 -1.70 -3.31
C CYS A 124 17.64 -3.14 -2.92
N GLU A 125 18.70 -3.67 -3.54
CA GLU A 125 19.21 -5.02 -3.25
C GLU A 125 19.54 -5.21 -1.75
N HIS A 126 20.12 -4.18 -1.12
CA HIS A 126 20.40 -4.17 0.32
C HIS A 126 19.83 -2.88 0.93
N CYS A 127 18.88 -2.98 1.85
CA CYS A 127 18.32 -1.80 2.51
C CYS A 127 19.39 -1.04 3.30
N ALA A 128 19.24 0.28 3.40
CA ALA A 128 20.09 1.11 4.26
C ALA A 128 19.68 1.03 5.75
N TYR A 129 18.54 0.43 6.05
CA TYR A 129 18.09 0.24 7.42
C TYR A 129 18.95 -0.81 8.15
N PRO A 130 19.30 -0.61 9.44
CA PRO A 130 19.14 0.60 10.25
C PRO A 130 20.34 1.57 10.16
N GLU A 131 21.34 1.26 9.32
CA GLU A 131 22.63 1.93 9.27
C GLU A 131 22.60 3.37 8.71
N GLY A 132 21.57 3.72 7.95
CA GLY A 132 21.44 5.04 7.32
C GLY A 132 20.06 5.32 6.72
N PRO A 133 19.83 6.55 6.22
CA PRO A 133 18.54 6.96 5.68
C PRO A 133 18.17 6.15 4.44
N CYS A 134 16.86 6.04 4.18
CA CYS A 134 16.37 5.45 2.93
C CYS A 134 17.00 6.15 1.72
N ARG A 135 17.47 5.36 0.75
CA ARG A 135 18.08 5.90 -0.48
C ARG A 135 17.04 6.41 -1.48
N PHE A 136 15.79 5.99 -1.32
CA PHE A 136 14.67 6.32 -2.22
C PHE A 136 13.41 6.71 -1.41
N PRO A 137 13.47 7.76 -0.56
CA PRO A 137 12.36 8.10 0.32
C PRO A 137 11.06 8.44 -0.43
N GLU A 138 11.17 9.06 -1.60
CA GLU A 138 10.03 9.45 -2.44
C GLU A 138 9.38 8.29 -3.23
N LYS A 139 9.99 7.10 -3.20
CA LYS A 139 9.46 5.89 -3.86
C LYS A 139 9.10 4.79 -2.87
N MET A 140 9.60 4.89 -1.65
CA MET A 140 9.42 3.87 -0.63
C MET A 140 8.02 4.04 -0.04
N HIS A 141 7.16 3.07 -0.28
CA HIS A 141 5.88 2.94 0.39
C HIS A 141 6.02 1.91 1.53
N PRO A 142 5.61 2.26 2.76
CA PRO A 142 5.42 1.25 3.79
C PRO A 142 4.32 0.26 3.39
N CYS A 143 4.42 -0.98 3.86
CA CYS A 143 3.34 -1.94 3.58
C CYS A 143 2.11 -1.69 4.46
N LEU A 144 0.91 -2.01 3.99
CA LEU A 144 -0.34 -1.88 4.77
C LEU A 144 -0.26 -2.60 6.13
N GLU A 145 0.26 -3.82 6.12
CA GLU A 145 0.40 -4.69 7.30
C GLU A 145 1.36 -4.08 8.32
N SER A 146 2.40 -3.37 7.85
CA SER A 146 3.32 -2.66 8.74
C SER A 146 2.60 -1.60 9.57
N HIS A 147 1.53 -1.01 9.04
CA HIS A 147 0.71 -0.02 9.74
C HIS A 147 -0.39 -0.65 10.59
N GLY A 148 -0.48 -1.99 10.64
CA GLY A 148 -1.54 -2.71 11.34
C GLY A 148 -2.84 -2.78 10.54
N ILE A 149 -2.82 -2.52 9.24
CA ILE A 149 -4.00 -2.52 8.38
C ILE A 149 -4.12 -3.87 7.68
N ILE A 150 -5.30 -4.47 7.71
CA ILE A 150 -5.61 -5.71 6.99
C ILE A 150 -6.39 -5.35 5.72
N VAL A 151 -5.71 -5.41 4.57
CA VAL A 151 -6.32 -5.00 3.30
C VAL A 151 -7.52 -5.87 2.89
N SER A 152 -7.53 -7.16 3.25
CA SER A 152 -8.66 -8.04 2.96
C SER A 152 -9.94 -7.62 3.70
N GLU A 153 -9.82 -7.12 4.94
CA GLU A 153 -10.97 -6.62 5.70
C GLU A 153 -11.51 -5.31 5.10
N LEU A 154 -10.64 -4.46 4.55
CA LEU A 154 -11.05 -3.28 3.81
C LEU A 154 -11.73 -3.66 2.49
N ALA A 155 -11.16 -4.61 1.76
CA ALA A 155 -11.75 -5.10 0.52
C ALA A 155 -13.17 -5.64 0.75
N ASP A 156 -13.34 -6.51 1.76
CA ASP A 156 -14.65 -7.04 2.16
C ASP A 156 -15.64 -5.92 2.54
N ARG A 157 -15.19 -4.93 3.34
CA ARG A 157 -16.03 -3.82 3.78
C ARG A 157 -16.57 -2.98 2.61
N TYR A 158 -15.75 -2.72 1.61
CA TYR A 158 -16.12 -1.91 0.44
C TYR A 158 -16.58 -2.74 -0.76
N SER A 159 -16.88 -4.03 -0.55
CA SER A 159 -17.34 -4.96 -1.60
C SER A 159 -16.39 -5.02 -2.81
N MET A 160 -15.09 -4.98 -2.53
CA MET A 160 -14.01 -5.14 -3.50
C MET A 160 -13.54 -6.59 -3.50
N ASP A 161 -13.17 -7.11 -4.65
CA ASP A 161 -12.61 -8.46 -4.77
C ASP A 161 -11.22 -8.50 -4.15
N PHE A 162 -10.92 -9.49 -3.32
CA PHE A 162 -9.56 -9.74 -2.80
C PHE A 162 -8.81 -10.80 -3.61
N THR A 163 -9.54 -11.77 -4.17
CA THR A 163 -9.01 -12.86 -5.00
C THR A 163 -9.87 -13.02 -6.24
N LEU A 164 -9.24 -13.16 -7.41
CA LEU A 164 -9.95 -13.30 -8.69
C LEU A 164 -9.94 -14.74 -9.20
N SER A 165 -8.77 -15.22 -9.61
CA SER A 165 -8.59 -16.52 -10.22
C SER A 165 -7.19 -17.08 -9.94
N PRO A 166 -6.94 -18.38 -10.20
CA PRO A 166 -5.59 -18.95 -10.03
C PRO A 166 -4.51 -18.35 -10.95
N THR A 167 -4.88 -17.50 -11.92
CA THR A 167 -3.95 -16.91 -12.90
C THR A 167 -3.94 -15.38 -12.87
N GLU A 168 -4.65 -14.77 -11.93
CA GLU A 168 -4.78 -13.32 -11.81
C GLU A 168 -4.63 -12.90 -10.36
N ILE A 169 -3.69 -12.00 -10.10
CA ILE A 169 -3.47 -11.40 -8.79
C ILE A 169 -3.93 -9.95 -8.77
N LEU A 170 -4.46 -9.54 -7.61
CA LEU A 170 -4.75 -8.16 -7.27
C LEU A 170 -3.67 -7.61 -6.33
N TRP A 171 -3.08 -6.49 -6.74
CA TRP A 171 -2.20 -5.69 -5.90
C TRP A 171 -2.96 -4.48 -5.38
N PHE A 172 -2.83 -4.15 -4.10
CA PHE A 172 -3.55 -3.05 -3.48
C PHE A 172 -2.61 -1.94 -3.02
N SER A 173 -3.08 -0.70 -3.12
CA SER A 173 -2.46 0.44 -2.46
C SER A 173 -3.51 1.35 -1.87
N LEU A 174 -3.17 1.95 -0.73
CA LEU A 174 -4.02 2.84 0.05
C LEU A 174 -3.33 4.20 0.17
N ILE A 175 -3.97 5.24 -0.36
CA ILE A 175 -3.47 6.61 -0.30
C ILE A 175 -4.32 7.41 0.68
N PHE A 176 -3.69 7.99 1.70
CA PHE A 176 -4.32 8.92 2.63
C PHE A 176 -4.13 10.36 2.14
N MET A 177 -5.18 11.18 2.16
CA MET A 177 -5.23 12.53 1.58
C MET A 177 -5.80 13.55 2.58
N LYS A 178 -5.23 14.76 2.62
CA LYS A 178 -5.67 15.87 3.50
C LYS A 178 -6.71 16.80 2.89
#